data_AF-A0A7W6D9D2-F1
#
_entry.id   AF-A0A7W6D9D2-F1
#
_cell.length_a   1.000
_cell.length_b   1.000
_cell.length_c   1.000
_cell.angle_alpha   90.00
_cell.angle_beta   90.00
_cell.angle_gamma   90.00
#
_symmetry.space_group_name_H-M   'P 1'
#
loop_
_entity.id
_entity.type
_entity.pdbx_description
1 polymer ?
#
loop_
_entity_poly.entity_id
_entity_poly.type
_entity_poly.pdbx_seq_one_letter_code
_entity_poly.pdbx_strand_id
1 'polypeptide(L)' 'MSDLSTEHPVPEKRSRRRAELIAFFVLAFGIWPLVAVAVVGGYGFLVWMFQIIYGPPGPLGH' A
#
# COMPACT_ATOMS: atom_id res chain seq x y z
N MET A 1 -27.72 33.38 -33.70
CA MET A 1 -28.13 32.69 -32.46
C MET A 1 -27.59 31.27 -32.50
N SER A 2 -26.30 31.11 -32.18
CA SER A 2 -25.68 29.86 -31.72
C SER A 2 -24.16 30.08 -31.68
N ASP A 3 -23.74 31.07 -30.89
CA ASP A 3 -22.40 31.15 -30.29
C ASP A 3 -22.20 29.99 -29.30
N LEU A 4 -22.29 28.77 -29.82
CA LEU A 4 -21.95 27.51 -29.17
C LEU A 4 -20.59 27.05 -29.69
N SER A 5 -19.66 27.99 -29.85
CA SER A 5 -18.24 27.67 -29.72
C SER A 5 -18.03 27.33 -28.25
N THR A 6 -18.46 26.13 -27.87
CA THR A 6 -18.16 25.52 -26.59
C THR A 6 -16.65 25.41 -26.54
N GLU A 7 -16.02 26.44 -25.97
CA GLU A 7 -14.63 26.40 -25.55
C GLU A 7 -14.54 25.20 -24.61
N HIS A 8 -14.07 24.08 -25.14
CA HIS A 8 -13.73 22.92 -24.35
C HIS A 8 -12.37 23.28 -23.74
N PRO A 9 -12.26 23.61 -22.45
CA PRO A 9 -10.94 23.76 -21.86
C PRO A 9 -10.27 22.40 -22.01
N VAL A 10 -9.10 22.36 -22.65
CA VAL A 10 -8.28 21.16 -22.75
C VAL A 10 -7.19 21.23 -21.68
N PRO A 11 -7.44 20.88 -20.40
CA PRO A 11 -6.37 20.65 -19.43
C PRO A 11 -6.12 19.14 -19.25
N GLU A 12 -6.22 18.33 -20.31
CA GLU A 12 -6.31 16.88 -20.11
C GLU A 12 -4.95 16.19 -19.87
N LYS A 13 -3.89 16.63 -20.55
CA LYS A 13 -2.56 15.97 -20.46
C LYS A 13 -1.85 16.18 -19.12
N ARG A 14 -1.99 17.36 -18.50
CA ARG A 14 -1.29 17.67 -17.23
C ARG A 14 -1.99 17.03 -16.03
N SER A 15 -3.31 16.95 -16.07
CA SER A 15 -4.12 16.29 -15.03
C SER A 15 -3.84 14.78 -14.97
N ARG A 16 -3.74 14.12 -16.14
CA ARG A 16 -3.51 12.68 -16.23
C ARG A 16 -2.18 12.22 -15.63
N ARG A 17 -1.07 12.94 -15.89
CA ARG A 17 0.24 12.64 -15.30
C ARG A 17 0.26 12.75 -13.77
N ARG A 18 -0.46 13.74 -13.21
CA ARG A 18 -0.56 13.91 -11.75
C ARG A 18 -1.39 12.79 -11.13
N ALA A 19 -2.49 12.38 -11.77
CA ALA A 19 -3.31 11.27 -11.31
C ALA A 19 -2.55 9.94 -11.30
N GLU A 20 -1.75 9.66 -12.35
CA GLU A 20 -0.88 8.48 -12.41
C GLU A 20 0.15 8.47 -11.28
N LEU A 21 0.84 9.60 -11.04
CA LEU A 21 1.80 9.71 -9.93
C LEU A 21 1.13 9.49 -8.57
N ILE A 22 -0.06 10.04 -8.35
CA ILE A 22 -0.81 9.83 -7.10
C ILE A 22 -1.19 8.34 -6.96
N ALA A 23 -1.68 7.71 -8.03
CA ALA A 23 -2.00 6.28 -8.01
C ALA A 23 -0.75 5.43 -7.72
N PHE A 24 0.40 5.76 -8.30
CA PHE A 24 1.68 5.12 -7.99
C PHE A 24 2.10 5.32 -6.54
N PHE A 25 1.98 6.54 -6.00
CA PHE A 25 2.28 6.81 -4.59
C PHE A 25 1.36 6.04 -3.65
N VAL A 26 0.05 5.99 -3.93
CA VAL A 26 -0.91 5.21 -3.15
C VAL A 26 -0.61 3.71 -3.24
N LEU A 27 -0.24 3.21 -4.42
CA LEU A 27 0.15 1.82 -4.60
C LEU A 27 1.43 1.49 -3.82
N ALA A 28 2.46 2.32 -3.97
CA ALA A 28 3.79 2.11 -3.40
C ALA A 28 3.83 2.34 -1.88
N PHE A 29 3.13 3.34 -1.35
CA PHE A 29 3.12 3.67 0.08
C PHE A 29 1.88 3.17 0.82
N GLY A 30 0.82 2.79 0.11
CA GLY A 30 -0.36 2.17 0.71
C GLY A 30 -0.24 0.64 0.69
N ILE A 31 -0.20 0.05 -0.50
CA ILE A 31 -0.25 -1.42 -0.64
C ILE A 31 1.03 -2.07 -0.12
N TRP A 32 2.20 -1.53 -0.50
CA TRP A 32 3.46 -2.17 -0.13
C TRP A 32 3.73 -2.21 1.38
N PRO A 33 3.53 -1.13 2.14
CA PRO A 33 3.69 -1.17 3.59
C PRO A 33 2.63 -2.03 4.28
N LEU A 34 1.40 -2.04 3.77
CA LEU A 34 0.34 -2.91 4.30
C LEU A 34 0.72 -4.39 4.15
N VAL A 35 1.22 -4.78 2.98
CA VAL A 35 1.73 -6.13 2.73
C VAL A 35 2.90 -6.46 3.66
N ALA A 36 3.85 -5.53 3.83
CA ALA A 36 4.99 -5.74 4.73
C ALA A 36 4.54 -5.99 6.18
N VAL A 37 3.61 -5.17 6.70
CA VAL A 37 3.06 -5.34 8.05
C VAL A 37 2.28 -6.65 8.17
N ALA A 38 1.46 -7.00 7.17
CA ALA A 38 0.68 -8.24 7.19
C ALA A 38 1.59 -9.48 7.19
N VAL A 39 2.66 -9.48 6.39
CA VAL A 39 3.61 -10.60 6.32
C VAL A 39 4.45 -10.68 7.59
N VAL A 40 5.07 -9.58 8.04
CA VAL A 40 5.93 -9.58 9.23
C VAL A 40 5.13 -9.83 10.49
N GLY A 41 4.00 -9.13 10.66
CA GLY A 41 3.10 -9.31 11.79
C GLY A 41 2.45 -10.70 11.78
N GLY A 42 1.97 -11.16 10.63
CA GLY A 42 1.40 -12.50 10.46
C GLY A 42 2.41 -13.60 10.77
N TYR A 43 3.64 -13.49 10.25
CA TYR A 43 4.70 -14.45 10.53
C TYR A 43 5.13 -14.44 11.99
N GLY A 44 5.35 -13.26 12.59
CA GLY A 44 5.67 -13.13 14.01
C GLY A 44 4.58 -13.69 14.92
N PHE A 45 3.31 -13.44 14.58
CA PHE A 45 2.15 -14.02 15.26
C PHE A 45 2.09 -15.55 15.11
N LEU A 46 2.34 -16.07 13.89
CA LEU A 46 2.38 -17.51 13.64
C LEU A 46 3.46 -18.18 14.49
N VAL A 47 4.66 -17.60 14.49
CA VAL A 47 5.78 -18.06 15.30
C VAL A 47 5.38 -18.03 16.77
N TRP A 48 4.87 -16.91 17.28
CA TRP A 48 4.40 -16.77 18.66
C TRP A 48 3.37 -17.84 19.04
N MET A 49 2.36 -18.08 18.19
CA MET A 49 1.36 -19.11 18.41
C MET A 49 1.99 -20.52 18.44
N PHE A 50 2.95 -20.77 17.55
CA PHE A 50 3.75 -22.00 17.57
C PHE A 50 4.49 -22.16 18.91
N GLN A 51 5.03 -21.08 19.49
CA GLN A 51 5.65 -21.10 20.82
C GLN A 51 4.66 -21.49 21.92
N ILE A 52 3.41 -21.03 21.84
CA ILE A 52 2.38 -21.38 22.82
C ILE A 52 2.03 -22.87 22.76
N ILE A 53 2.01 -23.47 21.56
CA ILE A 53 1.64 -24.87 21.35
C ILE A 53 2.80 -25.83 21.67
N TYR A 54 4.02 -25.52 21.23
CA TYR A 54 5.18 -26.41 21.31
C TYR A 54 6.17 -26.05 22.43
N GLY A 55 5.85 -25.02 23.21
CA GLY A 55 6.72 -24.49 24.26
C GLY A 55 7.58 -23.31 23.77
N PRO A 56 7.97 -22.39 24.68
CA PRO A 56 8.67 -21.18 24.31
C PRO A 56 10.08 -21.49 23.74
N PRO A 57 10.49 -20.90 22.60
CA PRO A 57 11.89 -20.80 22.19
C PRO A 57 12.58 -19.87 23.19
N GLY A 58 13.08 -20.47 24.27
CA GLY A 58 13.82 -19.76 25.31
C GLY A 58 15.23 -19.35 24.84
N PRO A 59 15.84 -18.35 25.50
CA PRO A 59 17.24 -18.01 25.27
C PRO A 59 18.15 -19.21 25.54
N LEU A 60 19.04 -19.53 24.60
CA LEU A 60 20.14 -20.47 24.81
C LEU A 60 21.29 -19.73 25.51
N GLY A 61 21.49 -19.98 26.80
CA GLY A 61 22.75 -19.67 27.49
C GLY A 61 22.60 -18.96 28.82
N HIS A 62 22.88 -19.71 29.90
CA HIS A 62 24.04 -19.50 30.76
C HIS A 62 24.52 -20.88 31.24
#